data_AF-A0A0K1PVG2-F1
#
_entry.id   AF-A0A0K1PVG2-F1
#
_cell.length_a   1.000
_cell.length_b   1.000
_cell.length_c   1.000
_cell.angle_alpha   90.00
_cell.angle_beta   90.00
_cell.angle_gamma   90.00
#
_symmetry.space_group_name_H-M   'P 1'
#
loop_
_entity.id
_entity.type
_entity.pdbx_description
1 polymer ?
#
loop_
_entity_poly.entity_id
_entity_poly.type
_entity_poly.pdbx_seq_one_letter_code
_entity_poly.pdbx_strand_id
1 'polypeptide(L)'
;MARSVHRDTGVREPGCRRNVRARGRLDVNLFPESANSIYWAAIALLGTGAIALPAGMIAWARTPYATGEQEAVAQPIKFDHRHHVRDDGVDCLYCHGGATKTPNAGIPATSVCMGCHTQIWISSPELAKVRDSWFEDRPIRWERVNTLPDFVFFNHSIHVNKGVGCVSCHGRVDQMGQVYAVAPLTMRWCLDCHRHPEEHLRPLDRITDMEWTPNEPQEVLGLRLRAELGVRSIVDCTGCHR
;
A
#
# COMPACT_ATOMS: atom_id res chain seq x y z
N MET A 1 78.83 88.91 -33.17
CA MET A 1 78.84 90.05 -32.23
C MET A 1 77.50 90.11 -31.52
N ALA A 2 77.54 90.39 -30.22
CA ALA A 2 76.48 90.17 -29.25
C ALA A 2 75.33 91.19 -29.26
N ARG A 3 74.24 90.82 -28.57
CA ARG A 3 73.22 91.60 -27.80
C ARG A 3 71.80 91.13 -28.19
N SER A 4 71.08 90.46 -27.28
CA SER A 4 70.23 91.04 -26.22
C SER A 4 69.16 91.98 -26.76
N VAL A 5 67.87 91.71 -26.46
CA VAL A 5 67.00 92.58 -25.66
C VAL A 5 65.50 92.20 -25.83
N HIS A 6 64.81 92.14 -24.68
CA HIS A 6 63.37 92.27 -24.33
C HIS A 6 62.27 91.52 -25.11
N ARG A 7 61.51 90.62 -24.44
CA ARG A 7 60.35 90.81 -23.53
C ARG A 7 59.10 91.37 -24.23
N ASP A 8 58.13 90.47 -24.45
CA ASP A 8 56.71 90.77 -24.65
C ASP A 8 55.92 89.60 -24.02
N THR A 9 55.44 89.73 -22.78
CA THR A 9 54.08 90.11 -22.33
C THR A 9 52.89 89.32 -22.92
N GLY A 10 52.32 88.41 -22.10
CA GLY A 10 50.91 87.94 -22.10
C GLY A 10 50.39 87.15 -23.33
N VAL A 11 49.54 86.13 -23.28
CA VAL A 11 48.60 85.58 -22.28
C VAL A 11 48.13 84.19 -22.82
N ARG A 12 48.08 83.18 -21.93
CA ARG A 12 47.21 81.95 -21.83
C ARG A 12 47.06 81.03 -23.08
N GLU A 13 47.23 79.71 -22.98
CA GLU A 13 46.46 78.80 -22.11
C GLU A 13 47.30 77.67 -21.47
N PRO A 14 47.07 77.31 -20.19
CA PRO A 14 47.67 76.15 -19.58
C PRO A 14 46.91 74.88 -19.99
N GLY A 15 47.60 73.99 -20.72
CA GLY A 15 47.12 72.65 -21.02
C GLY A 15 46.65 71.93 -19.75
N CYS A 16 45.38 71.52 -19.76
CA CYS A 16 44.81 70.65 -18.73
C CYS A 16 45.54 69.30 -18.79
N ARG A 17 46.59 69.14 -17.97
CA ARG A 17 47.10 67.83 -17.58
C ARG A 17 45.98 67.12 -16.82
N ARG A 18 45.18 66.30 -17.52
CA ARG A 18 44.27 65.37 -16.87
C ARG A 18 45.09 64.33 -16.13
N ASN A 19 45.29 64.63 -14.86
CA ASN A 19 45.78 63.73 -13.84
C ASN A 19 44.74 62.60 -13.71
N VAL A 20 44.96 61.47 -14.40
CA VAL A 20 44.14 60.27 -14.24
C VAL A 20 44.44 59.73 -12.84
N ARG A 21 43.76 60.28 -11.83
CA ARG A 21 43.66 59.63 -10.52
C ARG A 21 43.12 58.23 -10.78
N ALA A 22 43.93 57.22 -10.46
CA ALA A 22 43.49 55.84 -10.39
C ALA A 22 42.18 55.79 -9.58
N ARG A 23 41.05 55.56 -10.26
CA ARG A 23 39.84 55.14 -9.59
C ARG A 23 40.19 53.81 -8.95
N GLY A 24 40.33 53.78 -7.63
CA GLY A 24 40.41 52.54 -6.87
C GLY A 24 39.23 51.69 -7.29
N ARG A 25 39.51 50.62 -8.03
CA ARG A 25 38.54 49.59 -8.35
C ARG A 25 38.19 48.98 -7.00
N LEU A 26 36.98 49.26 -6.50
CA LEU A 26 36.43 48.46 -5.41
C LEU A 26 36.23 47.07 -6.01
N ASP A 27 37.22 46.21 -5.85
CA ASP A 27 37.16 44.80 -6.20
C ASP A 27 36.23 44.12 -5.18
N VAL A 28 34.94 44.42 -5.29
CA VAL A 28 33.90 43.70 -4.55
C VAL A 28 33.85 42.32 -5.19
N ASN A 29 34.44 41.34 -4.51
CA ASN A 29 34.37 39.96 -4.97
C ASN A 29 32.93 39.46 -4.81
N LEU A 30 32.17 39.55 -5.91
CA LEU A 30 30.75 39.19 -5.98
C LEU A 30 30.53 37.69 -5.71
N PHE A 31 31.55 36.85 -5.91
CA PHE A 31 31.53 35.41 -5.68
C PHE A 31 32.82 34.96 -4.97
N PRO A 32 32.85 34.96 -3.62
CA PRO A 32 34.00 34.43 -2.88
C PRO A 32 34.21 32.94 -3.20
N GLU A 33 35.40 32.39 -2.96
CA GLU A 33 35.71 30.97 -3.23
C GLU A 33 34.76 30.00 -2.49
N SER A 34 34.18 30.44 -1.36
CA SER A 34 33.13 29.72 -0.64
C SER A 34 31.82 29.59 -1.44
N ALA A 35 31.53 30.50 -2.38
CA ALA A 35 30.33 30.45 -3.21
C ALA A 35 30.30 29.20 -4.10
N ASN A 36 31.45 28.73 -4.61
CA ASN A 36 31.52 27.48 -5.38
C ASN A 36 31.22 26.26 -4.49
N SER A 37 31.76 26.23 -3.27
CA SER A 37 31.49 25.16 -2.30
C SER A 37 30.01 25.15 -1.87
N ILE A 38 29.43 26.33 -1.63
CA ILE A 38 28.01 26.49 -1.27
C ILE A 38 27.12 26.07 -2.45
N TYR A 39 27.45 26.45 -3.68
CA TYR A 39 26.71 26.06 -4.88
C TYR A 39 26.65 24.54 -5.04
N TRP A 40 27.80 23.85 -4.97
CA TRP A 40 27.83 22.39 -5.07
C TRP A 40 27.15 21.70 -3.89
N ALA A 41 27.31 22.23 -2.67
CA ALA A 41 26.61 21.70 -1.50
C ALA A 41 25.08 21.86 -1.62
N ALA A 42 24.61 23.01 -2.11
CA ALA A 42 23.18 23.26 -2.33
C ALA A 42 22.60 22.36 -3.43
N ILE A 43 23.31 22.16 -4.54
CA ILE A 43 22.91 21.21 -5.59
C ILE A 43 22.88 19.78 -5.05
N ALA A 44 23.91 19.37 -4.30
CA ALA A 44 23.94 18.05 -3.70
C ALA A 44 22.77 17.85 -2.73
N LEU A 45 22.49 18.83 -1.86
CA LEU A 45 21.37 18.77 -0.92
C LEU A 45 20.01 18.71 -1.65
N LEU A 46 19.79 19.55 -2.66
CA LEU A 46 18.56 19.54 -3.44
C LEU A 46 18.39 18.24 -4.22
N GLY A 47 19.45 17.75 -4.87
CA GLY A 47 19.44 16.48 -5.60
C GLY A 47 19.19 15.29 -4.67
N THR A 48 19.85 15.26 -3.51
CA THR A 48 19.64 14.20 -2.52
C THR A 48 18.23 14.26 -1.95
N GLY A 49 17.72 15.46 -1.61
CA GLY A 49 16.35 15.64 -1.13
C GLY A 49 15.30 15.24 -2.16
N ALA A 50 15.50 15.59 -3.43
CA ALA A 50 14.59 15.24 -4.53
C ALA A 50 14.47 13.73 -4.77
N ILE A 51 15.49 12.95 -4.40
CA ILE A 51 15.47 11.48 -4.49
C ILE A 51 15.03 10.85 -3.18
N ALA A 52 15.62 11.28 -2.06
CA ALA A 52 15.41 10.68 -0.75
C ALA A 52 13.99 10.89 -0.23
N LEU A 53 13.35 12.04 -0.47
CA LEU A 53 11.99 12.29 -0.01
C LEU A 53 10.96 11.38 -0.71
N PRO A 54 10.87 11.32 -2.06
CA PRO A 54 9.97 10.38 -2.70
C PRO A 54 10.29 8.92 -2.38
N ALA A 55 11.57 8.55 -2.35
CA ALA A 55 11.98 7.19 -1.99
C ALA A 55 11.55 6.83 -0.56
N GLY A 56 11.72 7.74 0.39
CA GLY A 56 11.28 7.57 1.78
C GLY A 56 9.76 7.45 1.88
N MET A 57 9.00 8.28 1.16
CA MET A 57 7.54 8.18 1.11
C MET A 57 7.06 6.85 0.52
N ILE A 58 7.66 6.40 -0.58
CA ILE A 58 7.34 5.12 -1.21
C ILE A 58 7.70 3.96 -0.28
N ALA A 59 8.83 4.04 0.41
CA ALA A 59 9.24 3.02 1.37
C ALA A 59 8.25 2.95 2.54
N TRP A 60 7.87 4.09 3.12
CA TRP A 60 6.89 4.17 4.19
C TRP A 60 5.53 3.62 3.76
N ALA A 61 5.03 4.02 2.59
CA ALA A 61 3.73 3.58 2.04
C ALA A 61 3.66 2.07 1.76
N ARG A 62 4.80 1.36 1.75
CA ARG A 62 4.90 -0.10 1.58
C ARG A 62 5.14 -0.85 2.89
N THR A 63 5.18 -0.15 4.02
CA THR A 63 5.33 -0.81 5.31
C THR A 63 4.00 -1.42 5.77
N PRO A 64 4.03 -2.54 6.52
CA PRO A 64 2.84 -3.13 7.14
C PRO A 64 2.01 -2.12 7.96
N TYR A 65 2.68 -1.15 8.58
CA TYR A 65 2.03 -0.08 9.33
C TYR A 65 1.18 0.83 8.43
N ALA A 66 1.70 1.22 7.26
CA ALA A 66 0.97 2.11 6.35
C ALA A 66 -0.19 1.40 5.63
N THR A 67 -0.10 0.09 5.45
CA THR A 67 -1.14 -0.76 4.83
C THR A 67 -2.16 -1.29 5.84
N GLY A 68 -1.97 -1.05 7.14
CA GLY A 68 -2.85 -1.56 8.20
C GLY A 68 -2.76 -3.07 8.40
N GLU A 69 -1.69 -3.69 7.92
CA GLU A 69 -1.45 -5.12 8.15
C GLU A 69 -1.24 -5.39 9.64
N GLN A 70 -1.77 -6.51 10.11
CA GLN A 70 -1.70 -6.97 11.50
C GLN A 70 -2.40 -6.07 12.52
N GLU A 71 -3.10 -5.02 12.07
CA GLU A 71 -3.94 -4.20 12.93
C GLU A 71 -5.30 -4.87 13.15
N ALA A 72 -5.61 -5.20 14.40
CA ALA A 72 -6.88 -5.80 14.75
C ALA A 72 -7.96 -4.73 14.88
N VAL A 73 -8.97 -4.79 14.00
CA VAL A 73 -10.09 -3.83 14.02
C VAL A 73 -11.10 -4.23 15.09
N ALA A 74 -11.46 -3.31 15.97
CA ALA A 74 -12.46 -3.54 17.01
C ALA A 74 -13.82 -3.92 16.39
N GLN A 75 -14.33 -5.09 16.73
CA GLN A 75 -15.60 -5.60 16.24
C GLN A 75 -16.74 -5.33 17.23
N PRO A 76 -18.00 -5.22 16.76
CA PRO A 76 -19.14 -5.07 17.65
C PRO A 76 -19.29 -6.29 18.59
N ILE A 77 -18.93 -7.48 18.11
CA ILE A 77 -18.97 -8.74 18.84
C ILE A 77 -17.58 -9.39 18.74
N LYS A 78 -17.12 -9.99 19.84
CA LYS A 78 -15.86 -10.73 19.89
C LYS A 78 -16.02 -12.12 19.28
N PHE A 79 -16.23 -12.18 17.97
CA PHE A 79 -16.35 -13.43 17.24
C PHE A 79 -14.98 -14.09 17.06
N ASP A 80 -14.79 -15.25 17.69
CA ASP A 80 -13.56 -16.04 17.64
C ASP A 80 -13.60 -17.04 16.47
N HIS A 81 -12.88 -16.77 15.38
CA HIS A 81 -12.82 -17.69 14.23
C HIS A 81 -12.07 -18.98 14.57
N ARG A 82 -11.07 -18.92 15.46
CA ARG A 82 -10.37 -20.12 15.92
C ARG A 82 -11.34 -21.07 16.63
N HIS A 83 -12.23 -20.57 17.46
CA HIS A 83 -13.22 -21.43 18.11
C HIS A 83 -14.11 -22.14 17.09
N HIS A 84 -14.73 -21.40 16.18
CA HIS A 84 -15.67 -21.98 15.23
C HIS A 84 -15.01 -22.87 14.16
N VAL A 85 -13.83 -22.49 13.67
CA VAL A 85 -13.18 -23.20 12.57
C VAL A 85 -12.29 -24.33 13.08
N ARG A 86 -11.44 -24.05 14.09
CA ARG A 86 -10.44 -25.02 14.56
C ARG A 86 -10.98 -25.95 15.63
N ASP A 87 -11.72 -25.43 16.62
CA ASP A 87 -12.22 -26.26 17.72
C ASP A 87 -13.48 -27.04 17.27
N ASP A 88 -14.41 -26.37 16.59
CA ASP A 88 -15.70 -26.96 16.19
C ASP A 88 -15.71 -27.54 14.76
N GLY A 89 -14.69 -27.25 13.95
CA GLY A 89 -14.58 -27.80 12.59
C GLY A 89 -15.57 -27.23 11.57
N VAL A 90 -16.11 -26.03 11.80
CA VAL A 90 -17.04 -25.38 10.87
C VAL A 90 -16.31 -24.92 9.61
N ASP A 91 -16.73 -25.43 8.45
CA ASP A 91 -16.16 -25.02 7.16
C ASP A 91 -16.45 -23.55 6.85
N CYS A 92 -15.49 -22.87 6.21
CA CYS A 92 -15.57 -21.44 5.90
C CYS A 92 -16.82 -21.09 5.08
N LEU A 93 -17.23 -21.95 4.15
CA LEU A 93 -18.35 -21.71 3.24
C LEU A 93 -19.71 -21.88 3.91
N TYR A 94 -19.77 -22.41 5.13
CA TYR A 94 -21.00 -22.44 5.92
C TYR A 94 -21.49 -21.01 6.21
N CYS A 95 -20.58 -20.15 6.68
CA CYS A 95 -20.88 -18.75 6.95
C CYS A 95 -20.67 -17.84 5.73
N HIS A 96 -19.63 -18.11 4.92
CA HIS A 96 -19.24 -17.29 3.78
C HIS A 96 -19.60 -17.92 2.43
N GLY A 97 -20.81 -18.48 2.33
CA GLY A 97 -21.26 -19.21 1.14
C GLY A 97 -21.35 -18.39 -0.15
N GLY A 98 -21.29 -17.05 -0.06
CA GLY A 98 -21.18 -16.18 -1.24
C GLY A 98 -19.83 -16.28 -1.94
N ALA A 99 -18.77 -16.77 -1.26
CA ALA A 99 -17.41 -16.77 -1.77
C ALA A 99 -17.25 -17.57 -3.07
N THR A 100 -18.06 -18.61 -3.26
CA THR A 100 -18.04 -19.47 -4.46
C THR A 100 -19.01 -19.02 -5.55
N LYS A 101 -19.93 -18.09 -5.25
CA LYS A 101 -21.09 -17.77 -6.11
C LYS A 101 -21.09 -16.33 -6.59
N THR A 102 -20.67 -15.39 -5.76
CA THR A 102 -20.81 -13.95 -5.98
C THR A 102 -19.46 -13.23 -5.89
N PRO A 103 -19.37 -11.99 -6.40
CA PRO A 103 -18.16 -11.18 -6.24
C PRO A 103 -17.79 -10.91 -4.78
N ASN A 104 -18.77 -10.89 -3.89
CA ASN A 104 -18.58 -10.72 -2.46
C ASN A 104 -18.77 -12.07 -1.75
N ALA A 105 -17.87 -12.42 -0.82
CA ALA A 105 -18.07 -13.58 0.05
C ALA A 105 -19.27 -13.40 0.99
N GLY A 106 -19.55 -12.14 1.35
CA GLY A 106 -20.58 -11.77 2.31
C GLY A 106 -20.15 -12.01 3.76
N ILE A 107 -20.83 -11.35 4.69
CA ILE A 107 -20.78 -11.65 6.11
C ILE A 107 -22.10 -12.37 6.45
N PRO A 108 -22.08 -13.45 7.26
CA PRO A 108 -23.30 -14.19 7.57
C PRO A 108 -24.37 -13.28 8.19
N ALA A 109 -25.62 -13.54 7.82
CA ALA A 109 -26.76 -12.95 8.50
C ALA A 109 -26.88 -13.49 9.94
N THR A 110 -27.54 -12.74 10.82
CA THR A 110 -27.76 -13.14 12.23
C THR A 110 -28.46 -14.50 12.35
N SER A 111 -29.27 -14.88 11.36
CA SER A 111 -29.91 -16.20 11.28
C SER A 111 -28.94 -17.37 11.26
N VAL A 112 -27.76 -17.22 10.65
CA VAL A 112 -26.72 -18.26 10.64
C VAL A 112 -26.20 -18.48 12.06
N CYS A 113 -25.94 -17.40 12.80
CA CYS A 113 -25.53 -17.48 14.21
C CYS A 113 -26.61 -18.15 15.06
N MET A 114 -27.87 -17.73 14.89
CA MET A 114 -29.01 -18.25 15.65
C MET A 114 -29.40 -19.68 15.26
N GLY A 115 -28.95 -20.18 14.11
CA GLY A 115 -29.11 -21.59 13.73
C GLY A 115 -28.59 -22.55 14.79
N CYS A 116 -27.49 -22.20 15.47
CA CYS A 116 -26.92 -22.97 16.58
C CYS A 116 -27.18 -22.30 17.94
N HIS A 117 -27.00 -20.97 18.04
CA HIS A 117 -27.03 -20.25 19.32
C HIS A 117 -28.43 -20.07 19.93
N THR A 118 -29.45 -20.64 19.31
CA THR A 118 -30.76 -20.90 19.95
C THR A 118 -30.73 -22.07 20.92
N GLN A 119 -29.71 -22.93 20.85
CA GLN A 119 -29.57 -24.14 21.67
C GLN A 119 -28.29 -24.15 22.50
N ILE A 120 -27.20 -23.58 21.98
CA ILE A 120 -25.89 -23.55 22.65
C ILE A 120 -25.55 -22.15 23.14
N TRP A 121 -24.93 -22.07 24.32
CA TRP A 121 -24.47 -20.81 24.93
C TRP A 121 -25.56 -19.73 25.03
N ILE A 122 -26.83 -20.11 25.10
CA ILE A 122 -27.99 -19.20 24.98
C ILE A 122 -27.93 -18.04 25.98
N SER A 123 -27.41 -18.27 27.19
CA SER A 123 -27.32 -17.29 28.27
C SER A 123 -25.98 -16.53 28.31
N SER A 124 -25.05 -16.79 27.38
CA SER A 124 -23.75 -16.10 27.36
C SER A 124 -23.96 -14.58 27.16
N PRO A 125 -23.27 -13.73 27.94
CA PRO A 125 -23.30 -12.28 27.74
C PRO A 125 -22.65 -11.85 26.43
N GLU A 126 -21.68 -12.61 25.91
CA GLU A 126 -20.99 -12.35 24.64
C GLU A 126 -21.96 -12.38 23.44
N LEU A 127 -23.02 -13.19 23.53
CA LEU A 127 -24.05 -13.33 22.49
C LEU A 127 -25.20 -12.32 22.64
N ALA A 128 -25.16 -11.40 23.61
CA ALA A 128 -26.24 -10.42 23.83
C ALA A 128 -26.57 -9.65 22.55
N LYS A 129 -25.56 -9.09 21.88
CA LYS A 129 -25.76 -8.34 20.63
C LYS A 129 -26.28 -9.19 19.47
N VAL A 130 -25.95 -10.48 19.43
CA VAL A 130 -26.49 -11.41 18.43
C VAL A 130 -27.98 -11.63 18.67
N ARG A 131 -28.38 -11.85 19.93
CA ARG A 131 -29.78 -11.99 20.32
C ARG A 131 -30.57 -10.70 20.08
N ASP A 132 -30.01 -9.55 20.45
CA ASP A 132 -30.63 -8.24 20.19
C ASP A 132 -30.85 -8.05 18.68
N SER A 133 -29.84 -8.34 17.86
CA SER A 133 -29.95 -8.31 16.40
C SER A 133 -31.06 -9.21 15.86
N TRP A 134 -31.23 -10.41 16.45
CA TRP A 134 -32.25 -11.37 16.07
C TRP A 134 -33.67 -10.93 16.43
N PHE A 135 -33.88 -10.45 17.66
CA PHE A 135 -35.21 -10.07 18.13
C PHE A 135 -35.65 -8.68 17.65
N GLU A 136 -34.71 -7.76 17.46
CA GLU A 136 -35.00 -6.41 16.96
C GLU A 136 -35.02 -6.31 15.42
N ASP A 137 -34.68 -7.40 14.72
CA ASP A 137 -34.51 -7.43 13.25
C ASP A 137 -33.55 -6.34 12.74
N ARG A 138 -32.46 -6.13 13.48
CA ARG A 138 -31.43 -5.12 13.17
C ARG A 138 -30.11 -5.80 12.87
N PRO A 139 -29.56 -5.69 11.64
CA PRO A 139 -28.29 -6.32 11.30
C PRO A 139 -27.13 -5.83 12.16
N ILE A 140 -26.22 -6.74 12.52
CA ILE A 140 -24.97 -6.40 13.17
C ILE A 140 -24.11 -5.56 12.21
N ARG A 141 -23.66 -4.39 12.66
CA ARG A 141 -22.75 -3.53 11.90
C ARG A 141 -21.30 -3.95 12.13
N TRP A 142 -20.84 -4.88 11.33
CA TRP A 142 -19.45 -5.35 11.33
C TRP A 142 -18.51 -4.33 10.72
N GLU A 143 -17.31 -4.24 11.27
CA GLU A 143 -16.23 -3.46 10.68
C GLU A 143 -15.43 -4.34 9.72
N ARG A 144 -15.31 -3.92 8.47
CA ARG A 144 -14.56 -4.70 7.46
C ARG A 144 -13.07 -4.56 7.71
N VAL A 145 -12.36 -5.69 7.77
CA VAL A 145 -10.91 -5.73 7.93
C VAL A 145 -10.19 -5.63 6.58
N ASN A 146 -10.62 -6.42 5.60
CA ASN A 146 -10.07 -6.36 4.25
C ASN A 146 -10.94 -5.42 3.41
N THR A 147 -10.44 -4.19 3.18
CA THR A 147 -11.12 -3.18 2.37
C THR A 147 -10.29 -2.83 1.15
N LEU A 148 -10.92 -2.89 -0.02
CA LEU A 148 -10.37 -2.35 -1.26
C LEU A 148 -11.06 -1.02 -1.57
N PRO A 149 -10.39 -0.09 -2.28
CA PRO A 149 -11.03 1.13 -2.75
C PRO A 149 -12.23 0.85 -3.66
N ASP A 150 -13.23 1.73 -3.65
CA ASP A 150 -14.48 1.54 -4.39
C ASP A 150 -14.32 1.47 -5.93
N PHE A 151 -13.19 1.95 -6.46
CA PHE A 151 -12.84 1.84 -7.87
C PHE A 151 -12.18 0.50 -8.25
N VAL A 152 -12.12 -0.46 -7.32
CA VAL A 152 -11.60 -1.82 -7.51
C VAL A 152 -12.73 -2.84 -7.39
N PHE A 153 -13.03 -3.52 -8.49
CA PHE A 153 -14.09 -4.50 -8.59
C PHE A 153 -13.54 -5.92 -8.39
N PHE A 154 -13.34 -6.29 -7.13
CA PHE A 154 -12.91 -7.65 -6.77
C PHE A 154 -14.06 -8.66 -6.88
N ASN A 155 -13.74 -9.89 -7.29
CA ASN A 155 -14.74 -10.96 -7.39
C ASN A 155 -14.23 -12.25 -6.71
N HIS A 156 -14.81 -12.63 -5.57
CA HIS A 156 -14.41 -13.85 -4.85
C HIS A 156 -14.62 -15.12 -5.66
N SER A 157 -15.77 -15.27 -6.34
CA SER A 157 -16.13 -16.52 -6.98
C SER A 157 -15.18 -16.93 -8.09
N ILE A 158 -14.61 -15.97 -8.84
CA ILE A 158 -13.61 -16.31 -9.86
C ILE A 158 -12.32 -16.83 -9.23
N HIS A 159 -11.86 -16.27 -8.11
CA HIS A 159 -10.61 -16.71 -7.47
C HIS A 159 -10.76 -18.10 -6.85
N VAL A 160 -11.82 -18.29 -6.06
CA VAL A 160 -12.09 -19.57 -5.39
C VAL A 160 -12.31 -20.69 -6.41
N ASN A 161 -13.15 -20.46 -7.42
CA ASN A 161 -13.43 -21.48 -8.44
C ASN A 161 -12.26 -21.70 -9.42
N LYS A 162 -11.19 -20.90 -9.33
CA LYS A 162 -9.95 -21.06 -10.10
C LYS A 162 -8.79 -21.57 -9.25
N GLY A 163 -9.05 -22.07 -8.04
CA GLY A 163 -8.00 -22.74 -7.26
C GLY A 163 -7.22 -21.82 -6.32
N VAL A 164 -7.73 -20.62 -6.00
CA VAL A 164 -7.09 -19.75 -5.00
C VAL A 164 -7.72 -20.00 -3.63
N GLY A 165 -6.92 -20.51 -2.69
CA GLY A 165 -7.38 -20.81 -1.33
C GLY A 165 -7.51 -19.59 -0.42
N CYS A 166 -8.35 -19.70 0.61
CA CYS A 166 -8.64 -18.62 1.55
C CYS A 166 -7.38 -18.12 2.28
N VAL A 167 -6.51 -19.06 2.71
CA VAL A 167 -5.27 -18.77 3.43
C VAL A 167 -4.28 -17.93 2.63
N SER A 168 -4.30 -17.99 1.29
CA SER A 168 -3.38 -17.22 0.45
C SER A 168 -3.60 -15.71 0.55
N CYS A 169 -4.85 -15.28 0.80
CA CYS A 169 -5.21 -13.86 0.90
C CYS A 169 -5.53 -13.43 2.35
N HIS A 170 -6.17 -14.30 3.12
CA HIS A 170 -6.64 -13.99 4.47
C HIS A 170 -5.75 -14.56 5.58
N GLY A 171 -4.75 -15.37 5.25
CA GLY A 171 -3.86 -15.99 6.24
C GLY A 171 -4.57 -17.03 7.08
N ARG A 172 -3.96 -17.47 8.18
CA ARG A 172 -4.47 -18.52 9.07
C ARG A 172 -5.65 -18.04 9.94
N VAL A 173 -6.79 -17.75 9.32
CA VAL A 173 -8.02 -17.28 9.99
C VAL A 173 -8.52 -18.27 11.04
N ASP A 174 -8.29 -19.57 10.84
CA ASP A 174 -8.54 -20.64 11.81
C ASP A 174 -7.70 -20.53 13.09
N GLN A 175 -6.68 -19.66 13.12
CA GLN A 175 -5.90 -19.35 14.31
C GLN A 175 -6.21 -17.95 14.88
N MET A 176 -7.13 -17.21 14.25
CA MET A 176 -7.44 -15.83 14.61
C MET A 176 -8.65 -15.77 15.56
N GLY A 177 -8.40 -15.43 16.82
CA GLY A 177 -9.49 -15.05 17.74
C GLY A 177 -10.13 -13.72 17.36
N GLN A 178 -9.37 -12.82 16.76
CA GLN A 178 -9.87 -11.60 16.12
C GLN A 178 -9.16 -11.46 14.77
N VAL A 179 -9.93 -11.20 13.72
CA VAL A 179 -9.38 -11.10 12.38
C VAL A 179 -8.65 -9.76 12.17
N TYR A 180 -7.55 -9.83 11.41
CA TYR A 180 -6.72 -8.70 11.00
C TYR A 180 -6.25 -8.92 9.56
N ALA A 181 -5.85 -7.86 8.87
CA ALA A 181 -5.34 -7.98 7.51
C ALA A 181 -3.94 -8.60 7.53
N VAL A 182 -3.73 -9.69 6.80
CA VAL A 182 -2.38 -10.32 6.68
C VAL A 182 -1.65 -9.92 5.41
N ALA A 183 -2.41 -9.48 4.41
CA ALA A 183 -1.91 -9.11 3.10
C ALA A 183 -2.18 -7.62 2.89
N PRO A 184 -1.28 -6.89 2.21
CA PRO A 184 -1.44 -5.47 1.96
C PRO A 184 -2.58 -5.15 0.99
N LEU A 185 -3.03 -6.13 0.19
CA LEU A 185 -4.05 -5.98 -0.86
C LEU A 185 -3.80 -4.80 -1.82
N THR A 186 -2.52 -4.43 -2.01
CA THR A 186 -2.13 -3.37 -2.94
C THR A 186 -2.19 -3.89 -4.39
N MET A 187 -2.34 -2.97 -5.35
CA MET A 187 -2.33 -3.31 -6.77
C MET A 187 -1.08 -4.13 -7.17
N ARG A 188 0.10 -3.78 -6.62
CA ARG A 188 1.34 -4.54 -6.87
C ARG A 188 1.20 -5.98 -6.42
N TRP A 189 0.74 -6.21 -5.18
CA TRP A 189 0.56 -7.54 -4.62
C TRP A 189 -0.43 -8.37 -5.46
N CYS A 190 -1.56 -7.78 -5.86
CA CYS A 190 -2.51 -8.43 -6.76
C CYS A 190 -1.87 -8.76 -8.12
N LEU A 191 -1.15 -7.83 -8.73
CA LEU A 191 -0.51 -8.01 -10.03
C LEU A 191 0.61 -9.05 -10.01
N ASP A 192 1.36 -9.14 -8.92
CA ASP A 192 2.42 -10.13 -8.77
C ASP A 192 1.81 -11.55 -8.76
N CYS A 193 0.72 -11.76 -8.02
CA CYS A 193 -0.07 -13.00 -8.09
C CYS A 193 -0.69 -13.23 -9.47
N HIS A 194 -1.21 -12.20 -10.14
CA HIS A 194 -1.82 -12.34 -11.47
C HIS A 194 -0.79 -12.64 -12.57
N ARG A 195 0.48 -12.25 -12.40
CA ARG A 195 1.58 -12.60 -13.31
C ARG A 195 2.04 -14.03 -13.13
N HIS A 196 2.07 -14.50 -11.89
CA HIS A 196 2.53 -15.84 -11.50
C HIS A 196 1.48 -16.61 -10.69
N PRO A 197 0.29 -16.87 -11.27
CA PRO A 197 -0.79 -17.51 -10.51
C PRO A 197 -0.44 -18.92 -10.06
N GLU A 198 0.38 -19.65 -10.82
CA GLU A 198 0.85 -21.00 -10.50
C GLU A 198 1.46 -21.13 -9.10
N GLU A 199 2.07 -20.07 -8.56
CA GLU A 199 2.66 -20.09 -7.21
C GLU A 199 1.61 -20.17 -6.08
N HIS A 200 0.33 -19.93 -6.39
CA HIS A 200 -0.74 -19.83 -5.41
C HIS A 200 -1.92 -20.78 -5.65
N LEU A 201 -1.93 -21.49 -6.79
CA LEU A 201 -3.00 -22.42 -7.14
C LEU A 201 -2.96 -23.68 -6.28
N ARG A 202 -4.15 -24.18 -5.94
CA ARG A 202 -4.37 -25.44 -5.24
C ARG A 202 -5.60 -26.19 -5.79
N PRO A 203 -5.72 -27.49 -5.50
CA PRO A 203 -6.91 -28.27 -5.86
C PRO A 203 -8.20 -27.66 -5.28
N LEU A 204 -9.31 -27.79 -6.02
CA LEU A 204 -10.60 -27.19 -5.64
C LEU A 204 -11.19 -27.78 -4.35
N ASP A 205 -10.82 -29.01 -3.98
CA ASP A 205 -11.20 -29.65 -2.71
C ASP A 205 -10.38 -29.13 -1.51
N ARG A 206 -9.40 -28.25 -1.73
CA ARG A 206 -8.47 -27.71 -0.72
C ARG A 206 -8.52 -26.20 -0.56
N ILE A 207 -9.58 -25.55 -1.05
CA ILE A 207 -9.74 -24.09 -0.97
C ILE A 207 -9.84 -23.60 0.47
N THR A 208 -10.68 -24.25 1.29
CA THR A 208 -10.94 -23.89 2.70
C THR A 208 -10.01 -24.60 3.67
N ASP A 209 -9.16 -25.51 3.17
CA ASP A 209 -8.16 -26.20 3.96
C ASP A 209 -7.02 -25.23 4.29
N MET A 210 -7.01 -24.77 5.55
CA MET A 210 -6.09 -23.76 6.04
C MET A 210 -4.69 -24.30 6.33
N GLU A 211 -4.54 -25.63 6.39
CA GLU A 211 -3.27 -26.31 6.68
C GLU A 211 -2.67 -26.98 5.46
N TRP A 212 -3.40 -26.98 4.34
CA TRP A 212 -2.96 -27.63 3.13
C TRP A 212 -1.61 -27.11 2.64
N THR A 213 -0.72 -28.06 2.37
CA THR A 213 0.55 -27.85 1.69
C THR A 213 0.65 -28.83 0.52
N PRO A 214 1.23 -28.42 -0.63
CA PRO A 214 1.39 -29.33 -1.76
C PRO A 214 2.37 -30.46 -1.40
N ASN A 215 2.06 -31.66 -1.87
CA ASN A 215 2.91 -32.87 -1.73
C ASN A 215 4.00 -32.97 -2.81
N GLU A 216 3.99 -32.05 -3.77
CA GLU A 216 4.94 -31.91 -4.85
C GLU A 216 5.39 -30.43 -4.96
N PRO A 217 6.45 -30.10 -5.72
CA PRO A 217 6.85 -28.71 -5.91
C PRO A 217 5.69 -27.85 -6.44
N GLN A 218 5.43 -26.71 -5.79
CA GLN A 218 4.31 -25.82 -6.12
C GLN A 218 4.31 -25.39 -7.59
N GLU A 219 5.48 -25.19 -8.19
CA GLU A 219 5.59 -24.83 -9.61
C GLU A 219 4.99 -25.91 -10.53
N VAL A 220 5.27 -27.19 -10.25
CA VAL A 220 4.76 -28.32 -11.05
C VAL A 220 3.25 -28.45 -10.89
N LEU A 221 2.77 -28.45 -9.64
CA LEU A 221 1.34 -28.50 -9.33
C LEU A 221 0.58 -27.31 -9.94
N GLY A 222 1.12 -26.11 -9.74
CA GLY A 222 0.53 -24.85 -10.17
C GLY A 222 0.40 -24.76 -11.68
N LEU A 223 1.43 -25.17 -12.43
CA LEU A 223 1.39 -25.20 -13.89
C LEU A 223 0.34 -26.20 -14.41
N ARG A 224 0.22 -27.37 -13.78
CA ARG A 224 -0.82 -28.36 -14.10
C ARG A 224 -2.22 -27.79 -13.82
N LEU A 225 -2.45 -27.26 -12.61
CA LEU A 225 -3.74 -26.68 -12.22
C LEU A 225 -4.11 -25.48 -13.08
N ARG A 226 -3.14 -24.64 -13.46
CA ARG A 226 -3.35 -23.51 -14.37
C ARG A 226 -3.89 -23.97 -15.71
N ALA A 227 -3.35 -25.07 -16.26
CA ALA A 227 -3.83 -25.66 -17.50
C ALA A 227 -5.23 -26.29 -17.35
N GLU A 228 -5.43 -27.10 -16.31
CA GLU A 228 -6.70 -27.80 -16.04
C GLU A 228 -7.86 -26.84 -15.76
N LEU A 229 -7.62 -25.80 -14.94
CA LEU A 229 -8.61 -24.81 -14.55
C LEU A 229 -8.71 -23.67 -15.57
N GLY A 230 -7.89 -23.66 -16.63
CA GLY A 230 -7.88 -22.61 -17.65
C GLY A 230 -7.63 -21.20 -17.07
N VAL A 231 -6.68 -21.09 -16.14
CA VAL A 231 -6.31 -19.83 -15.49
C VAL A 231 -5.46 -18.99 -16.44
N ARG A 232 -5.85 -17.73 -16.62
CA ARG A 232 -5.15 -16.77 -17.46
C ARG A 232 -4.65 -15.62 -16.61
N SER A 233 -3.50 -15.07 -16.99
CA SER A 233 -3.01 -13.83 -16.40
C SER A 233 -3.88 -12.66 -16.86
N ILE A 234 -4.41 -11.90 -15.91
CA ILE A 234 -5.22 -10.71 -16.15
C ILE A 234 -4.46 -9.54 -15.53
N VAL A 235 -3.81 -8.73 -16.36
CA VAL A 235 -2.97 -7.59 -15.93
C VAL A 235 -3.37 -6.29 -16.60
N ASP A 236 -4.46 -6.31 -17.37
CA ASP A 236 -5.08 -5.14 -17.94
C ASP A 236 -5.95 -4.39 -16.92
N CYS A 237 -6.17 -3.10 -17.16
CA CYS A 237 -6.96 -2.26 -16.26
C CYS A 237 -8.41 -2.76 -16.14
N THR A 238 -9.01 -3.28 -17.22
CA THR A 238 -10.41 -3.73 -17.23
C THR A 238 -10.66 -5.00 -16.41
N GLY A 239 -9.61 -5.72 -16.03
CA GLY A 239 -9.68 -6.83 -15.10
C GLY A 239 -10.25 -6.42 -13.73
N CYS A 240 -9.85 -5.26 -13.22
CA CYS A 240 -10.16 -4.81 -11.86
C CYS A 240 -10.81 -3.42 -11.77
N HIS A 241 -10.65 -2.57 -12.79
CA HIS A 241 -11.18 -1.20 -12.84
C HIS A 241 -12.24 -1.10 -13.94
N ARG A 242 -13.46 -0.70 -13.57
CA ARG A 242 -14.61 -0.64 -14.47
C ARG A 242 -15.42 0.63 -14.26
#